data_AF-A0A5J9VWT2-F1
#
_entry.id   AF-A0A5J9VWT2-F1
#
_cell.length_a   1.000
_cell.length_b   1.000
_cell.length_c   1.000
_cell.angle_alpha   90.00
_cell.angle_beta   90.00
_cell.angle_gamma   90.00
#
_symmetry.space_group_name_H-M   'P 1'
#
loop_
_entity.id
_entity.type
_entity.pdbx_description
1 polymer ?
#
loop_
_entity_poly.entity_id
_entity_poly.type
_entity_poly.pdbx_seq_one_letter_code
_entity_poly.pdbx_strand_id
1 'polypeptide(L)'
;MMELWDFFRCEPGMEEVAARVVNKVCQKLVPDMWYETRIQAVITYHAQVHKMTVNKTQARTMQLTREQYLLVPPSWLATHHATWDFMARRWCDPEWWEQTHKAARERRLKMAGPAHHQGSQSVNQYVKKWSAAHGGQPCGRFKAFALAHKGKAESAVDFNPEDPPSAYSNATVHSRISQYTAAARQVHGEDWDPSTHDLDGELVMRVGGGKKHGRYWIGDNTLDTASTPTLSQIRARSTDSAPPIRPRLTATQI
;
A
#
# COMPACT_ATOMS: atom_id res chain seq x y z
N MET A 1 -29.92 21.12 -9.51
CA MET A 1 -29.44 19.82 -8.98
C MET A 1 -28.38 20.16 -7.96
N MET A 2 -28.55 19.72 -6.71
CA MET A 2 -27.56 19.95 -5.66
C MET A 2 -26.47 18.90 -5.79
N GLU A 3 -25.23 19.34 -5.99
CA GLU A 3 -24.05 18.51 -6.16
C GLU A 3 -23.41 18.19 -4.80
N LEU A 4 -22.54 17.17 -4.76
CA LEU A 4 -21.81 16.78 -3.54
C LEU A 4 -21.14 17.99 -2.85
N TRP A 5 -20.55 18.89 -3.65
CA TRP A 5 -19.83 20.07 -3.18
C TRP A 5 -20.72 21.15 -2.57
N ASP A 6 -22.04 21.04 -2.72
CA ASP A 6 -22.99 21.94 -2.08
C ASP A 6 -23.17 21.62 -0.58
N PHE A 7 -22.80 20.40 -0.16
CA PHE A 7 -22.95 19.93 1.23
C PHE A 7 -21.67 19.98 2.06
N PHE A 8 -20.50 19.95 1.43
CA PHE A 8 -19.22 19.99 2.12
C PHE A 8 -18.62 21.40 2.03
N ARG A 9 -18.49 22.05 3.17
CA ARG A 9 -17.77 23.33 3.31
C ARG A 9 -16.51 23.11 4.13
N CYS A 10 -15.44 23.79 3.74
CA CYS A 10 -14.23 23.85 4.55
C CYS A 10 -14.54 24.66 5.82
N GLU A 11 -14.05 24.20 6.96
CA GLU A 11 -14.13 24.95 8.20
C GLU A 11 -13.36 26.28 8.05
N PRO A 12 -13.93 27.42 8.46
CA PRO A 12 -13.24 28.71 8.37
C PRO A 12 -11.87 28.68 9.06
N GLY A 13 -10.83 29.14 8.37
CA GLY A 13 -9.44 29.12 8.85
C GLY A 13 -8.66 27.84 8.52
N MET A 14 -9.30 26.82 7.94
CA MET A 14 -8.65 25.57 7.50
C MET A 14 -8.39 25.52 5.99
N GLU A 15 -8.63 26.60 5.25
CA GLU A 15 -8.64 26.62 3.78
C GLU A 15 -7.29 26.23 3.19
N GLU A 16 -6.18 26.73 3.75
CA GLU A 16 -4.83 26.37 3.30
C GLU A 16 -4.51 24.90 3.55
N VAL A 17 -4.95 24.36 4.68
CA VAL A 17 -4.75 22.95 5.05
C VAL A 17 -5.57 22.06 4.12
N ALA A 18 -6.84 22.41 3.91
CA ALA A 18 -7.72 21.71 3.00
C ALA A 18 -7.17 21.72 1.57
N ALA A 19 -6.71 22.88 1.07
CA ALA A 19 -6.09 22.99 -0.25
C ALA A 19 -4.86 22.10 -0.38
N ARG A 20 -4.00 22.03 0.66
CA ARG A 20 -2.83 21.14 0.68
C ARG A 20 -3.22 19.66 0.62
N VAL A 21 -4.25 19.27 1.38
CA VAL A 21 -4.77 17.90 1.38
C VAL A 21 -5.38 17.55 0.02
N VAL A 22 -6.24 18.42 -0.52
CA VAL A 22 -6.87 18.25 -1.84
C VAL A 22 -5.80 18.09 -2.91
N ASN A 23 -4.83 19.00 -2.98
CA ASN A 23 -3.73 18.91 -3.95
C ASN A 23 -2.97 17.59 -3.83
N LYS A 24 -2.63 17.16 -2.61
CA LYS A 24 -1.96 15.88 -2.35
C LYS A 24 -2.80 14.68 -2.80
N VAL A 25 -4.11 14.71 -2.61
CA VAL A 25 -5.03 13.64 -3.00
C VAL A 25 -5.23 13.63 -4.52
N CYS A 26 -5.42 14.79 -5.14
CA CYS A 26 -5.59 14.95 -6.59
C CYS A 26 -4.39 14.42 -7.37
N GLN A 27 -3.16 14.61 -6.86
CA GLN A 27 -1.94 14.05 -7.46
C GLN A 27 -2.00 12.52 -7.64
N LYS A 28 -2.81 11.81 -6.84
CA LYS A 28 -3.06 10.38 -7.00
C LYS A 28 -4.33 10.10 -7.80
N LEU A 29 -5.45 10.72 -7.43
CA LEU A 29 -6.76 10.37 -7.98
C LEU A 29 -6.91 10.72 -9.45
N VAL A 30 -6.31 11.82 -9.92
CA VAL A 30 -6.43 12.25 -11.32
C VAL A 30 -5.74 11.26 -12.27
N PRO A 31 -4.47 10.85 -12.03
CA PRO A 31 -3.86 9.76 -12.81
C PRO A 31 -4.62 8.44 -12.75
N ASP A 32 -5.12 8.04 -11.57
CA ASP A 32 -5.90 6.81 -11.40
C ASP A 32 -7.20 6.85 -12.23
N MET A 33 -7.93 7.96 -12.19
CA MET A 33 -9.12 8.20 -13.02
C MET A 33 -8.77 8.12 -14.51
N TRP A 34 -7.67 8.76 -14.92
CA TRP A 34 -7.23 8.73 -16.31
C TRP A 34 -6.94 7.29 -16.77
N TYR A 35 -6.22 6.50 -15.96
CA TYR A 35 -5.93 5.11 -16.28
C TYR A 35 -7.18 4.22 -16.34
N GLU A 36 -8.08 4.35 -15.37
CA GLU A 36 -9.32 3.58 -15.32
C GLU A 36 -10.26 3.91 -16.47
N THR A 37 -10.31 5.18 -16.89
CA THR A 37 -11.10 5.62 -18.05
C THR A 37 -10.65 4.91 -19.33
N ARG A 38 -9.34 4.73 -19.54
CA ARG A 38 -8.80 3.96 -20.68
C ARG A 38 -9.39 2.55 -20.72
N ILE A 39 -9.37 1.86 -19.57
CA ILE A 39 -9.83 0.48 -19.45
C ILE A 39 -11.33 0.39 -19.73
N GLN A 40 -12.12 1.33 -19.18
CA GLN A 40 -13.56 1.37 -19.44
C GLN A 40 -13.87 1.63 -20.91
N ALA A 41 -13.12 2.50 -21.58
CA ALA A 41 -13.30 2.74 -23.01
C ALA A 41 -13.01 1.49 -23.86
N VAL A 42 -11.96 0.71 -23.52
CA VAL A 42 -11.70 -0.60 -24.15
C VAL A 42 -12.90 -1.54 -23.99
N ILE A 43 -13.39 -1.71 -22.76
CA ILE A 43 -14.54 -2.58 -22.47
C ILE A 43 -15.77 -2.11 -23.26
N THR A 44 -16.05 -0.81 -23.24
CA THR A 44 -17.20 -0.19 -23.90
C THR A 44 -17.12 -0.36 -25.42
N TYR A 45 -15.96 -0.13 -26.03
CA TYR A 45 -15.75 -0.32 -27.46
C TYR A 45 -16.00 -1.76 -27.88
N HIS A 46 -15.43 -2.75 -27.17
CA HIS A 46 -15.68 -4.15 -27.49
C HIS A 46 -17.14 -4.55 -27.30
N ALA A 47 -17.80 -4.05 -26.26
CA ALA A 47 -19.21 -4.33 -26.01
C ALA A 47 -20.14 -3.67 -27.06
N GLN A 48 -19.93 -2.41 -27.38
CA GLN A 48 -20.83 -1.63 -28.24
C GLN A 48 -20.56 -1.83 -29.73
N VAL A 49 -19.28 -1.90 -30.14
CA VAL A 49 -18.87 -1.99 -31.54
C VAL A 49 -18.67 -3.44 -31.96
N HIS A 50 -17.90 -4.22 -31.21
CA HIS A 50 -17.62 -5.63 -31.54
C HIS A 50 -18.67 -6.62 -31.01
N LYS A 51 -19.62 -6.17 -30.18
CA LYS A 51 -20.61 -7.04 -29.50
C LYS A 51 -19.96 -8.20 -28.72
N MET A 52 -18.78 -7.94 -28.16
CA MET A 52 -18.00 -8.90 -27.38
C MET A 52 -17.87 -8.46 -25.92
N THR A 53 -17.96 -9.42 -25.01
CA THR A 53 -17.70 -9.16 -23.59
C THR A 53 -16.20 -9.27 -23.31
N VAL A 54 -15.62 -8.17 -22.84
CA VAL A 54 -14.22 -8.10 -22.39
C VAL A 54 -14.20 -7.74 -20.92
N ASN A 55 -13.54 -8.55 -20.09
CA ASN A 55 -13.41 -8.25 -18.68
C ASN A 55 -12.25 -7.27 -18.41
N LYS A 56 -12.22 -6.70 -17.19
CA LYS A 56 -11.20 -5.72 -16.79
C LYS A 56 -9.76 -6.25 -16.90
N THR A 57 -9.55 -7.54 -16.68
CA THR A 57 -8.23 -8.17 -16.76
C THR A 57 -7.72 -8.21 -18.21
N GLN A 58 -8.58 -8.57 -19.15
CA GLN A 58 -8.28 -8.56 -20.59
C GLN A 58 -8.09 -7.13 -21.12
N ALA A 59 -8.98 -6.20 -20.75
CA ALA A 59 -8.94 -4.83 -21.22
C ALA A 59 -7.62 -4.09 -20.85
N ARG A 60 -6.98 -4.48 -19.74
CA ARG A 60 -5.68 -3.90 -19.31
C ARG A 60 -4.56 -4.09 -20.33
N THR A 61 -4.59 -5.17 -21.11
CA THR A 61 -3.55 -5.50 -22.11
C THR A 61 -3.91 -5.11 -23.52
N MET A 62 -5.16 -4.71 -23.77
CA MET A 62 -5.63 -4.28 -25.07
C MET A 62 -5.30 -2.81 -25.31
N GLN A 63 -5.14 -2.48 -26.59
CA GLN A 63 -4.90 -1.13 -27.09
C GLN A 63 -5.92 -0.86 -28.20
N LEU A 64 -6.58 0.28 -28.13
CA LEU A 64 -7.41 0.78 -29.22
C LEU A 64 -6.63 1.81 -30.04
N THR A 65 -7.04 1.98 -31.29
CA THR A 65 -6.64 3.13 -32.08
C THR A 65 -7.35 4.39 -31.58
N ARG A 66 -6.85 5.56 -32.01
CA ARG A 66 -7.47 6.84 -31.66
C ARG A 66 -8.91 6.90 -32.15
N GLU A 67 -9.16 6.48 -33.38
CA GLU A 67 -10.49 6.46 -34.00
C GLU A 67 -11.45 5.58 -33.21
N GLN A 68 -10.98 4.43 -32.74
CA GLN A 68 -11.76 3.52 -31.90
C GLN A 68 -12.12 4.15 -30.54
N TYR A 69 -11.18 4.85 -29.89
CA TYR A 69 -11.50 5.60 -28.66
C TYR A 69 -12.55 6.68 -28.91
N LEU A 70 -12.47 7.40 -30.03
CA LEU A 70 -13.40 8.49 -30.35
C LEU A 70 -14.86 8.02 -30.57
N LEU A 71 -15.08 6.73 -30.85
CA LEU A 71 -16.43 6.15 -30.94
C LEU A 71 -17.11 5.98 -29.58
N VAL A 72 -16.35 5.97 -28.49
CA VAL A 72 -16.84 5.64 -27.13
C VAL A 72 -16.43 6.68 -26.08
N PRO A 73 -16.76 7.96 -26.26
CA PRO A 73 -16.51 8.95 -25.22
C PRO A 73 -17.29 8.58 -23.94
N PRO A 74 -16.67 8.63 -22.75
CA PRO A 74 -17.41 8.41 -21.52
C PRO A 74 -18.43 9.53 -21.32
N SER A 75 -19.56 9.22 -20.68
CA SER A 75 -20.69 10.17 -20.54
C SER A 75 -20.31 11.52 -19.94
N TRP A 76 -19.39 11.54 -18.97
CA TRP A 76 -18.90 12.75 -18.32
C TRP A 76 -17.89 13.56 -19.17
N LEU A 77 -17.43 13.03 -20.31
CA LEU A 77 -16.71 13.78 -21.36
C LEU A 77 -17.50 13.90 -22.66
N ALA A 78 -18.78 13.49 -22.70
CA ALA A 78 -19.57 13.46 -23.93
C ALA A 78 -19.70 14.85 -24.57
N THR A 79 -19.66 15.92 -23.79
CA THR A 79 -19.68 17.32 -24.26
C THR A 79 -18.29 17.95 -24.37
N HIS A 80 -17.23 17.24 -24.00
CA HIS A 80 -15.85 17.72 -23.92
C HIS A 80 -14.94 16.93 -24.88
N HIS A 81 -15.30 16.90 -26.17
CA HIS A 81 -14.63 16.08 -27.18
C HIS A 81 -13.13 16.38 -27.33
N ALA A 82 -12.71 17.64 -27.22
CA ALA A 82 -11.30 18.01 -27.30
C ALA A 82 -10.47 17.38 -26.16
N THR A 83 -11.04 17.32 -24.95
CA THR A 83 -10.41 16.66 -23.80
C THR A 83 -10.31 15.16 -24.01
N TRP A 84 -11.39 14.54 -24.52
CA TRP A 84 -11.38 13.10 -24.83
C TRP A 84 -10.35 12.75 -25.90
N ASP A 85 -10.28 13.54 -26.97
CA ASP A 85 -9.31 13.36 -28.05
C ASP A 85 -7.87 13.52 -27.56
N PHE A 86 -7.60 14.49 -26.69
CA PHE A 86 -6.29 14.65 -26.05
C PHE A 86 -5.90 13.40 -25.25
N MET A 87 -6.82 12.86 -24.44
CA MET A 87 -6.59 11.63 -23.67
C MET A 87 -6.32 10.43 -24.59
N ALA A 88 -7.12 10.26 -25.64
CA ALA A 88 -6.97 9.19 -26.62
C ALA A 88 -5.61 9.25 -27.32
N ARG A 89 -5.19 10.44 -27.79
CA ARG A 89 -3.87 10.65 -28.38
C ARG A 89 -2.74 10.21 -27.45
N ARG A 90 -2.83 10.57 -26.16
CA ARG A 90 -1.80 10.21 -25.19
C ARG A 90 -1.70 8.70 -24.94
N TRP A 91 -2.80 7.95 -25.00
CA TRP A 91 -2.76 6.50 -24.86
C TRP A 91 -2.31 5.76 -26.12
N CYS A 92 -2.48 6.39 -27.29
CA CYS A 92 -2.03 5.85 -28.57
C CYS A 92 -0.57 6.22 -28.89
N ASP A 93 0.03 7.14 -28.15
CA ASP A 93 1.44 7.49 -28.23
C ASP A 93 2.32 6.25 -27.95
N PRO A 94 3.11 5.77 -28.94
CA PRO A 94 3.95 4.59 -28.78
C PRO A 94 4.97 4.75 -27.64
N GLU A 95 5.51 5.96 -27.46
CA GLU A 95 6.49 6.22 -26.41
C GLU A 95 5.86 6.04 -25.03
N TRP A 96 4.67 6.60 -24.84
CA TRP A 96 3.92 6.43 -23.60
C TRP A 96 3.57 4.96 -23.34
N TRP A 97 3.11 4.24 -24.37
CA TRP A 97 2.73 2.84 -24.24
C TRP A 97 3.89 1.95 -23.81
N GLU A 98 5.04 2.06 -24.47
CA GLU A 98 6.22 1.26 -24.18
C GLU A 98 6.88 1.68 -22.86
N GLN A 99 7.18 2.97 -22.69
CA GLN A 99 8.00 3.43 -21.56
C GLN A 99 7.20 3.57 -20.27
N THR A 100 5.92 3.94 -20.34
CA THR A 100 5.11 4.20 -19.14
C THR A 100 4.26 2.99 -18.80
N HIS A 101 3.39 2.56 -19.72
CA HIS A 101 2.41 1.50 -19.45
C HIS A 101 3.07 0.12 -19.31
N LYS A 102 3.89 -0.32 -20.27
CA LYS A 102 4.55 -1.63 -20.18
C LYS A 102 5.57 -1.69 -19.04
N ALA A 103 6.42 -0.67 -18.87
CA ALA A 103 7.39 -0.67 -17.77
C ALA A 103 6.71 -0.65 -16.37
N ALA A 104 5.59 0.06 -16.20
CA ALA A 104 4.81 -0.01 -14.97
C ALA A 104 4.22 -1.41 -14.75
N ARG A 105 3.72 -2.05 -15.81
CA ARG A 105 3.22 -3.43 -15.76
C ARG A 105 4.32 -4.43 -15.42
N GLU A 106 5.49 -4.34 -16.05
CA GLU A 106 6.64 -5.21 -15.76
C GLU A 106 7.09 -5.06 -14.30
N ARG A 107 7.17 -3.83 -13.79
CA ARG A 107 7.43 -3.59 -12.36
C ARG A 107 6.36 -4.24 -11.49
N ARG A 108 5.08 -4.18 -11.88
CA ARG A 108 3.99 -4.81 -11.12
C ARG A 108 4.06 -6.34 -11.17
N LEU A 109 4.44 -6.93 -12.30
CA LEU A 109 4.63 -8.38 -12.45
C LEU A 109 5.79 -8.92 -11.62
N LYS A 110 6.82 -8.10 -11.39
CA LYS A 110 7.93 -8.43 -10.48
C LYS A 110 7.52 -8.43 -9.00
N MET A 111 6.34 -7.91 -8.63
CA MET A 111 5.87 -7.93 -7.25
C MET A 111 5.26 -9.31 -6.91
N ALA A 112 5.91 -10.05 -6.02
CA ALA A 112 5.40 -11.30 -5.49
C ALA A 112 4.12 -11.07 -4.67
N GLY A 113 3.01 -11.66 -5.13
CA GLY A 113 1.76 -11.80 -4.37
C GLY A 113 1.10 -10.50 -3.86
N PRO A 114 0.07 -10.63 -3.01
CA PRO A 114 -0.46 -9.53 -2.23
C PRO A 114 0.63 -8.95 -1.31
N ALA A 115 0.73 -7.62 -1.23
CA ALA A 115 1.67 -6.98 -0.30
C ALA A 115 1.39 -7.39 1.15
N HIS A 116 0.11 -7.61 1.49
CA HIS A 116 -0.42 -8.18 2.72
C HIS A 116 -1.89 -8.59 2.50
N HIS A 117 -2.43 -9.45 3.35
CA HIS A 117 -3.80 -9.96 3.33
C HIS A 117 -4.82 -9.11 4.11
N GLN A 118 -4.38 -8.05 4.80
CA GLN A 118 -5.28 -7.12 5.52
C GLN A 118 -6.08 -6.15 4.63
N GLY A 119 -5.87 -6.15 3.30
CA GLY A 119 -6.56 -5.21 2.41
C GLY A 119 -6.26 -3.74 2.72
N SER A 120 -7.29 -2.87 2.67
CA SER A 120 -7.17 -1.44 3.03
C SER A 120 -7.18 -1.17 4.54
N GLN A 121 -7.27 -2.21 5.35
CA GLN A 121 -7.42 -2.09 6.79
C GLN A 121 -6.08 -1.78 7.46
N SER A 122 -6.13 -1.06 8.58
CA SER A 122 -4.96 -0.91 9.45
C SER A 122 -4.68 -2.23 10.18
N VAL A 123 -3.44 -2.41 10.65
CA VAL A 123 -3.09 -3.58 11.48
C VAL A 123 -3.95 -3.62 12.75
N ASN A 124 -4.31 -2.47 13.34
CA ASN A 124 -5.23 -2.43 14.48
C ASN A 124 -6.65 -2.92 14.12
N GLN A 125 -7.14 -2.66 12.91
CA GLN A 125 -8.40 -3.23 12.44
C GLN A 125 -8.26 -4.73 12.14
N TYR A 126 -7.11 -5.17 11.63
CA TYR A 126 -6.81 -6.59 11.46
C TYR A 126 -6.81 -7.32 12.80
N VAL A 127 -6.17 -6.77 13.84
CA VAL A 127 -6.19 -7.30 15.23
C VAL A 127 -7.63 -7.55 15.70
N LYS A 128 -8.50 -6.54 15.56
CA LYS A 128 -9.90 -6.64 15.98
C LYS A 128 -10.65 -7.74 15.23
N LYS A 129 -10.46 -7.84 13.91
CA LYS A 129 -11.08 -8.88 13.10
C LYS A 129 -10.56 -10.28 13.42
N TRP A 130 -9.25 -10.41 13.55
CA TRP A 130 -8.61 -11.69 13.86
C TRP A 130 -9.09 -12.19 15.22
N SER A 131 -9.11 -11.32 16.24
CA SER A 131 -9.62 -11.66 17.57
C SER A 131 -11.08 -12.11 17.53
N ALA A 132 -11.94 -11.38 16.80
CA ALA A 132 -13.34 -11.77 16.63
C ALA A 132 -13.51 -13.13 15.93
N ALA A 133 -12.68 -13.42 14.91
CA ALA A 133 -12.73 -14.69 14.19
C ALA A 133 -12.16 -15.88 14.99
N HIS A 134 -11.32 -15.61 15.99
CA HIS A 134 -10.61 -16.61 16.80
C HIS A 134 -11.08 -16.62 18.26
N GLY A 135 -12.40 -16.44 18.49
CA GLY A 135 -13.00 -16.60 19.81
C GLY A 135 -12.56 -15.57 20.85
N GLY A 136 -12.17 -14.37 20.44
CA GLY A 136 -11.74 -13.29 21.33
C GLY A 136 -10.29 -13.40 21.81
N GLN A 137 -9.48 -14.28 21.20
CA GLN A 137 -8.08 -14.42 21.57
C GLN A 137 -7.31 -13.10 21.40
N PRO A 138 -6.38 -12.77 22.33
CA PRO A 138 -5.53 -11.60 22.20
C PRO A 138 -4.57 -11.77 21.02
N CYS A 139 -4.37 -10.70 20.26
CA CYS A 139 -3.44 -10.67 19.14
C CYS A 139 -2.58 -9.41 19.24
N GLY A 140 -1.34 -9.58 19.71
CA GLY A 140 -0.37 -8.50 19.81
C GLY A 140 -0.06 -7.90 18.43
N ARG A 141 0.33 -6.62 18.38
CA ARG A 141 0.57 -5.90 17.12
C ARG A 141 1.66 -6.53 16.26
N PHE A 142 2.67 -7.15 16.87
CA PHE A 142 3.69 -7.90 16.16
C PHE A 142 3.10 -9.17 15.52
N LYS A 143 2.38 -9.97 16.30
CA LYS A 143 1.68 -11.18 15.80
C LYS A 143 0.72 -10.81 14.67
N ALA A 144 -0.07 -9.76 14.83
CA ALA A 144 -0.97 -9.27 13.80
C ALA A 144 -0.25 -8.80 12.52
N PHE A 145 0.89 -8.13 12.65
CA PHE A 145 1.72 -7.77 11.49
C PHE A 145 2.18 -9.03 10.74
N ALA A 146 2.69 -10.04 11.45
CA ALA A 146 3.12 -11.30 10.84
C ALA A 146 1.95 -12.04 10.17
N LEU A 147 0.82 -12.19 10.87
CA LEU A 147 -0.38 -12.85 10.35
C LEU A 147 -0.99 -12.13 9.15
N ALA A 148 -1.00 -10.80 9.13
CA ALA A 148 -1.45 -10.02 7.98
C ALA A 148 -0.60 -10.30 6.73
N HIS A 149 0.61 -10.83 6.86
CA HIS A 149 1.45 -11.28 5.76
C HIS A 149 1.37 -12.79 5.48
N LYS A 150 0.64 -13.57 6.28
CA LYS A 150 0.42 -15.01 6.07
C LYS A 150 -0.98 -15.33 5.55
N GLY A 151 -1.99 -14.60 6.01
CA GLY A 151 -3.39 -14.95 5.72
C GLY A 151 -4.41 -13.87 6.10
N LYS A 152 -5.65 -14.11 5.67
CA LYS A 152 -6.80 -13.28 6.08
C LYS A 152 -7.04 -13.42 7.58
N ALA A 153 -7.69 -12.43 8.18
CA ALA A 153 -7.95 -12.43 9.62
C ALA A 153 -8.80 -13.64 10.08
N GLU A 154 -9.58 -14.24 9.18
CA GLU A 154 -10.45 -15.39 9.43
C GLU A 154 -9.77 -16.74 9.15
N SER A 155 -8.53 -16.77 8.67
CA SER A 155 -7.84 -18.02 8.38
C SER A 155 -7.31 -18.66 9.66
N ALA A 156 -7.35 -19.99 9.74
CA ALA A 156 -6.78 -20.79 10.85
C ALA A 156 -5.23 -20.78 10.90
N VAL A 157 -4.58 -19.96 10.08
CA VAL A 157 -3.12 -19.81 10.06
C VAL A 157 -2.69 -19.04 11.30
N ASP A 158 -1.78 -19.62 12.08
CA ASP A 158 -1.15 -18.94 13.21
C ASP A 158 0.31 -18.55 12.92
N PHE A 159 0.87 -17.67 13.75
CA PHE A 159 2.27 -17.27 13.70
C PHE A 159 3.14 -18.34 14.35
N ASN A 160 4.18 -18.78 13.63
CA ASN A 160 5.23 -19.62 14.16
C ASN A 160 6.59 -18.92 13.94
N PRO A 161 7.40 -18.69 14.99
CA PRO A 161 8.72 -18.07 14.83
C PRO A 161 9.67 -18.85 13.91
N GLU A 162 9.45 -20.17 13.76
CA GLU A 162 10.25 -21.07 12.92
C GLU A 162 9.73 -21.17 11.47
N ASP A 163 8.73 -20.36 11.10
CA ASP A 163 8.19 -20.35 9.75
C ASP A 163 9.26 -19.97 8.71
N PRO A 164 9.40 -20.70 7.59
CA PRO A 164 10.33 -20.33 6.53
C PRO A 164 9.84 -19.07 5.78
N PRO A 165 10.71 -18.38 5.01
CA PRO A 165 10.32 -17.23 4.20
C PRO A 165 9.14 -17.47 3.25
N SER A 166 8.97 -18.71 2.78
CA SER A 166 7.87 -19.12 1.89
C SER A 166 6.49 -19.11 2.57
N ALA A 167 6.42 -19.05 3.90
CA ALA A 167 5.17 -18.98 4.64
C ALA A 167 4.49 -17.60 4.58
N TYR A 168 5.19 -16.58 4.06
CA TYR A 168 4.73 -15.20 3.99
C TYR A 168 4.49 -14.76 2.53
N SER A 169 3.63 -13.77 2.34
CA SER A 169 3.30 -13.20 1.02
C SER A 169 4.49 -12.54 0.33
N ASN A 170 5.54 -12.21 1.09
CA ASN A 170 6.80 -11.65 0.61
C ASN A 170 7.96 -12.10 1.52
N ALA A 171 9.02 -12.67 0.93
CA ALA A 171 10.19 -13.17 1.67
C ALA A 171 10.87 -12.10 2.53
N THR A 172 10.79 -10.82 2.15
CA THR A 172 11.35 -9.73 2.96
C THR A 172 10.66 -9.60 4.32
N VAL A 173 9.40 -10.02 4.46
CA VAL A 173 8.66 -9.96 5.74
C VAL A 173 9.32 -10.86 6.78
N HIS A 174 9.67 -12.09 6.40
CA HIS A 174 10.40 -13.01 7.27
C HIS A 174 11.69 -12.36 7.77
N SER A 175 12.51 -11.79 6.87
CA SER A 175 13.74 -11.09 7.26
C SER A 175 13.49 -9.96 8.27
N ARG A 176 12.39 -9.20 8.13
CA ARG A 176 12.05 -8.15 9.10
C ARG A 176 11.62 -8.71 10.46
N ILE A 177 10.82 -9.76 10.46
CA ILE A 177 10.39 -10.48 11.67
C ILE A 177 11.63 -11.01 12.39
N SER A 178 12.49 -11.76 11.73
CA SER A 178 13.71 -12.33 12.33
C SER A 178 14.64 -11.25 12.88
N GLN A 179 14.87 -10.16 12.14
CA GLN A 179 15.72 -9.05 12.59
C GLN A 179 15.14 -8.33 13.81
N TYR A 180 13.82 -8.09 13.84
CA TYR A 180 13.16 -7.51 15.01
C TYR A 180 13.26 -8.46 16.21
N THR A 181 12.91 -9.74 16.04
CA THR A 181 12.98 -10.75 17.10
C THR A 181 14.38 -10.85 17.69
N ALA A 182 15.43 -10.90 16.86
CA ALA A 182 16.81 -10.96 17.32
C ALA A 182 17.20 -9.71 18.13
N ALA A 183 16.82 -8.52 17.64
CA ALA A 183 17.11 -7.27 18.33
C ALA A 183 16.33 -7.16 19.65
N ALA A 184 15.10 -7.69 19.69
CA ALA A 184 14.28 -7.64 20.88
C ALA A 184 14.80 -8.60 21.95
N ARG A 185 15.24 -9.80 21.55
CA ARG A 185 15.90 -10.75 22.45
C ARG A 185 17.22 -10.21 23.01
N GLN A 186 17.95 -9.41 22.23
CA GLN A 186 19.15 -8.73 22.72
C GLN A 186 18.84 -7.72 23.86
N VAL A 187 17.65 -7.10 23.86
CA VAL A 187 17.26 -6.08 24.85
C VAL A 187 16.51 -6.69 26.03
N HIS A 188 15.57 -7.59 25.74
CA HIS A 188 14.58 -8.08 26.70
C HIS A 188 14.89 -9.50 27.22
N GLY A 189 15.92 -10.16 26.66
CA GLY A 189 16.34 -11.52 27.03
C GLY A 189 16.03 -12.57 25.95
N GLU A 190 16.78 -13.67 25.95
CA GLU A 190 16.73 -14.70 24.89
C GLU A 190 15.35 -15.37 24.77
N ASP A 191 14.66 -15.55 25.89
CA ASP A 191 13.32 -16.15 25.96
C ASP A 191 12.19 -15.18 25.60
N TRP A 192 12.52 -13.92 25.26
CA TRP A 192 11.50 -12.93 24.93
C TRP A 192 10.75 -13.30 23.65
N ASP A 193 9.44 -13.53 23.78
CA ASP A 193 8.56 -13.81 22.66
C ASP A 193 7.89 -12.52 22.14
N PRO A 194 8.23 -12.05 20.92
CA PRO A 194 7.58 -10.89 20.31
C PRO A 194 6.09 -11.07 20.06
N SER A 195 5.58 -12.31 19.98
CA SER A 195 4.18 -12.57 19.67
C SER A 195 3.23 -12.23 20.83
N THR A 196 3.76 -12.20 22.05
CA THR A 196 3.03 -11.94 23.30
C THR A 196 3.13 -10.49 23.77
N HIS A 197 3.91 -9.66 23.08
CA HIS A 197 4.17 -8.27 23.45
C HIS A 197 3.78 -7.29 22.34
N ASP A 198 3.62 -6.02 22.72
CA ASP A 198 3.48 -4.95 21.76
C ASP A 198 4.81 -4.60 21.07
N LEU A 199 4.72 -3.95 19.92
CA LEU A 199 5.91 -3.51 19.19
C LEU A 199 6.66 -2.42 19.98
N ASP A 200 7.95 -2.63 20.19
CA ASP A 200 8.86 -1.65 20.75
C ASP A 200 9.21 -0.61 19.66
N GLY A 201 8.64 0.58 19.81
CA GLY A 201 8.79 1.65 18.82
C GLY A 201 10.23 2.12 18.64
N GLU A 202 11.05 2.12 19.70
CA GLU A 202 12.47 2.46 19.58
C GLU A 202 13.22 1.37 18.83
N LEU A 203 12.96 0.11 19.14
CA LEU A 203 13.59 -1.01 18.46
C LEU A 203 13.25 -1.03 16.96
N VAL A 204 11.97 -0.76 16.61
CA VAL A 204 11.55 -0.60 15.22
C VAL A 204 12.30 0.54 14.53
N MET A 205 12.56 1.64 15.24
CA MET A 205 13.34 2.77 14.70
C MET A 205 14.82 2.42 14.54
N ARG A 206 15.44 1.70 15.49
CA ARG A 206 16.85 1.28 15.44
C ARG A 206 17.08 0.27 14.32
N VAL A 207 16.32 -0.82 14.30
CA VAL A 207 16.48 -1.91 13.31
C VAL A 207 16.04 -1.46 11.92
N GLY A 208 14.99 -0.63 11.86
CA GLY A 208 14.43 -0.12 10.60
C GLY A 208 15.19 1.06 9.99
N GLY A 209 16.23 1.57 10.63
CA GLY A 209 16.96 2.77 10.18
C GLY A 209 16.11 4.04 10.17
N GLY A 210 15.12 4.13 11.07
CA GLY A 210 14.13 5.20 11.16
C GLY A 210 12.95 5.09 10.19
N LYS A 211 12.17 6.17 10.10
CA LYS A 211 11.01 6.26 9.20
C LYS A 211 11.45 6.54 7.76
N LYS A 212 10.88 5.82 6.79
CA LYS A 212 11.05 6.10 5.36
C LYS A 212 9.74 6.64 4.79
N HIS A 213 9.78 7.83 4.18
CA HIS A 213 8.58 8.54 3.71
C HIS A 213 7.49 8.66 4.80
N GLY A 214 7.91 8.91 6.05
CA GLY A 214 7.01 9.03 7.20
C GLY A 214 6.50 7.71 7.78
N ARG A 215 6.91 6.54 7.25
CA ARG A 215 6.42 5.23 7.69
C ARG A 215 7.44 4.41 8.46
N TYR A 216 6.98 3.70 9.47
CA TYR A 216 7.78 2.71 10.21
C TYR A 216 8.17 1.53 9.30
N TRP A 217 9.20 0.79 9.72
CA TRP A 217 9.73 -0.33 8.95
C TRP A 217 8.87 -1.60 9.05
N ILE A 218 8.28 -1.84 10.22
CA ILE A 218 7.21 -2.80 10.51
C ILE A 218 6.12 -2.11 11.34
N GLY A 219 4.89 -2.63 11.31
CA GLY A 219 3.80 -2.09 12.14
C GLY A 219 3.46 -0.61 11.90
N ASP A 220 3.51 -0.13 10.66
CA ASP A 220 3.13 1.26 10.40
C ASP A 220 1.68 1.54 10.85
N ASN A 221 1.46 2.66 11.55
CA ASN A 221 0.20 3.04 12.22
C ASN A 221 -0.22 2.17 13.42
N THR A 222 0.65 1.28 13.93
CA THR A 222 0.42 0.60 15.23
C THR A 222 1.15 1.27 16.38
N LEU A 223 2.27 1.92 16.09
CA LEU A 223 3.08 2.66 17.04
C LEU A 223 2.54 4.08 17.21
N ASP A 224 2.46 4.52 18.46
CA ASP A 224 2.17 5.92 18.77
C ASP A 224 3.39 6.78 18.40
N THR A 225 3.21 7.67 17.43
CA THR A 225 4.27 8.54 16.93
C THR A 225 4.66 9.61 17.94
N ALA A 226 3.76 10.00 18.87
CA ALA A 226 4.07 11.01 19.87
C ALA A 226 5.02 10.47 20.95
N SER A 227 4.82 9.22 21.38
CA SER A 227 5.68 8.56 22.38
C SER A 227 6.89 7.85 21.79
N THR A 228 6.92 7.55 20.49
CA THR A 228 8.08 6.91 19.86
C THR A 228 9.20 7.92 19.55
N PRO A 229 10.41 7.74 20.11
CA PRO A 229 11.54 8.63 19.85
C PRO A 229 11.93 8.67 18.37
N THR A 230 12.27 9.87 17.88
CA THR A 230 12.80 10.06 16.52
C THR A 230 14.19 9.43 16.39
N LEU A 231 14.60 9.12 15.16
CA LEU A 231 15.94 8.56 14.92
C LEU A 231 17.06 9.50 15.39
N SER A 232 16.83 10.82 15.31
CA SER A 232 17.78 11.82 15.81
C SER A 232 17.90 11.78 17.33
N GLN A 233 16.78 11.68 18.05
CA GLN A 233 16.78 11.54 19.51
C GLN A 233 17.45 10.23 19.95
N ILE A 234 17.18 9.13 19.24
CA ILE A 234 17.81 7.81 19.48
C ILE A 234 19.33 7.90 19.29
N ARG A 235 19.81 8.56 18.23
CA ARG A 235 21.24 8.77 17.99
C ARG A 235 21.89 9.58 19.10
N ALA A 236 21.24 10.66 19.54
CA ALA A 236 21.79 11.56 20.55
C ALA A 236 21.98 10.88 21.92
N ARG A 237 21.17 9.87 22.25
CA ARG A 237 21.23 9.16 23.55
C ARG A 237 21.85 7.76 23.47
N SER A 238 22.28 7.31 22.28
CA SER A 238 22.83 5.96 22.13
C SER A 238 24.20 5.87 22.79
N THR A 239 24.40 4.81 23.57
CA THR A 239 25.67 4.39 24.18
C THR A 239 26.18 3.12 23.49
N ASP A 240 27.43 2.73 23.75
CA ASP A 240 28.01 1.51 23.18
C ASP A 240 27.27 0.22 23.59
N SER A 241 26.54 0.26 24.70
CA SER A 241 25.68 -0.83 25.18
C SER A 241 24.30 -0.88 24.52
N ALA A 242 23.90 0.16 23.79
CA ALA A 242 22.58 0.21 23.15
C ALA A 242 22.56 -0.64 21.86
N PRO A 243 21.41 -1.24 21.50
CA PRO A 243 21.28 -1.97 20.24
C PRO A 243 21.66 -1.08 19.05
N PRO A 244 22.45 -1.58 18.10
CA PRO A 244 22.95 -0.76 16.99
C PRO A 244 21.80 -0.29 16.10
N ILE A 245 21.93 0.95 15.59
CA ILE A 245 21.04 1.45 14.55
C ILE A 245 21.47 0.83 13.23
N ARG A 246 20.63 -0.04 12.66
CA ARG A 246 20.94 -0.75 11.43
C ARG A 246 20.52 0.05 10.20
N PRO A 247 21.29 0.00 9.09
CA PRO A 247 20.83 0.55 7.83
C PRO A 247 19.63 -0.26 7.32
N ARG A 248 18.63 0.44 6.79
CA ARG A 248 17.44 -0.21 6.24
C ARG A 248 17.78 -0.92 4.94
N LEU A 249 17.75 -2.25 4.94
CA LEU A 249 17.95 -3.05 3.73
C LEU A 249 16.88 -2.73 2.67
N THR A 250 17.33 -2.61 1.43
CA THR A 250 16.46 -2.48 0.25
C THR A 250 16.03 -3.85 -0.26
N ALA A 251 14.99 -3.90 -1.10
CA ALA A 251 14.51 -5.16 -1.67
C ALA A 251 15.55 -5.87 -2.56
N THR A 252 16.62 -5.18 -2.96
CA THR A 252 17.75 -5.76 -3.72
C THR A 252 18.85 -6.31 -2.80
N GLN A 253 18.80 -5.98 -1.51
CA GLN A 253 19.77 -6.39 -0.48
C GLN A 253 19.22 -7.46 0.47
N ILE A 254 17.99 -7.93 0.24
CA ILE A 254 17.31 -9.01 0.96
C ILE A 254 17.08 -10.15 -0.03
#